data_AF-A0A0M4FW24-F1
#
_entry.id   AF-A0A0M4FW24-F1
#
_cell.length_a   1.000
_cell.length_b   1.000
_cell.length_c   1.000
_cell.angle_alpha   90.00
_cell.angle_beta   90.00
_cell.angle_gamma   90.00
#
_symmetry.space_group_name_H-M   'P 1'
#
loop_
_entity.id
_entity.type
_entity.pdbx_description
1 polymer ?
#
loop_
_entity_poly.entity_id
_entity_poly.type
_entity_poly.pdbx_seq_one_letter_code
_entity_poly.pdbx_strand_id
1 'polypeptide(L)'
;MTVLQAHKHQQFHITLANSNSADALVQEFHQSVRIDPVRVSVSLQGDPNSMVRTLAKYDIKGFTMEEESLEKIFMNHYGKEAM
;
A
#
# COMPACT_ATOMS: atom_id res chain seq x y z
N MET A 1 13.83 21.49 -14.97
CA MET A 1 13.62 20.08 -15.37
C MET A 1 13.97 19.20 -14.18
N THR A 2 13.02 18.92 -13.29
CA THR A 2 12.11 17.73 -13.24
C THR A 2 12.78 16.44 -12.76
N VAL A 3 13.01 16.26 -11.46
CA VAL A 3 13.28 14.90 -10.90
C VAL A 3 12.86 14.67 -9.43
N LEU A 4 11.91 15.42 -8.85
CA LEU A 4 11.34 15.06 -7.52
C LEU A 4 9.84 14.75 -7.53
N GLN A 5 9.24 14.64 -8.72
CA GLN A 5 7.84 14.21 -8.85
C GLN A 5 7.69 12.70 -9.01
N ALA A 6 8.78 11.95 -8.91
CA ALA A 6 8.78 10.53 -9.15
C ALA A 6 8.55 9.77 -7.84
N HIS A 7 7.31 9.30 -7.68
CA HIS A 7 6.90 8.18 -6.85
C HIS A 7 6.65 8.52 -5.37
N LYS A 8 5.59 9.28 -5.09
CA LYS A 8 4.85 9.09 -3.83
C LYS A 8 4.20 7.71 -3.90
N HIS A 9 4.87 6.70 -3.35
CA HIS A 9 4.20 5.43 -3.07
C HIS A 9 3.25 5.71 -1.92
N GLN A 10 1.95 5.54 -2.15
CA GLN A 10 1.00 5.62 -1.06
C GLN A 10 0.78 4.20 -0.59
N GLN A 11 1.20 3.92 0.64
CA GLN A 11 0.94 2.65 1.28
C GLN A 11 -0.41 2.71 1.98
N PHE A 12 -1.26 1.73 1.70
CA PHE A 12 -2.59 1.62 2.28
C PHE A 12 -2.70 0.34 3.06
N HIS A 13 -3.17 0.41 4.29
CA HIS A 13 -3.51 -0.75 5.10
C HIS A 13 -5.01 -0.98 5.04
N ILE A 14 -5.37 -2.16 4.57
CA ILE A 14 -6.74 -2.54 4.26
C ILE A 14 -7.10 -3.72 5.14
N THR A 15 -8.10 -3.54 5.98
CA THR A 15 -8.66 -4.59 6.84
C THR A 15 -9.92 -5.12 6.18
N LEU A 16 -9.95 -6.42 5.93
CA LEU A 16 -11.04 -7.12 5.28
C LEU A 16 -11.84 -7.93 6.30
N ALA A 17 -13.08 -8.28 5.95
CA ALA A 17 -13.94 -9.04 6.86
C ALA A 17 -13.45 -10.46 7.13
N ASN A 18 -12.72 -11.07 6.19
CA ASN A 18 -12.28 -12.45 6.31
C ASN A 18 -10.94 -12.66 5.58
N SER A 19 -10.29 -13.77 5.92
CA SER A 19 -8.97 -14.11 5.39
C SER A 19 -8.98 -14.57 3.94
N ASN A 20 -10.10 -15.08 3.43
CA ASN A 20 -10.23 -15.47 2.04
C ASN A 20 -10.23 -14.25 1.10
N SER A 21 -10.92 -13.18 1.49
CA SER A 21 -10.90 -11.90 0.80
C SER A 21 -9.52 -11.24 0.84
N ALA A 22 -8.79 -11.38 1.95
CA ALA A 22 -7.41 -10.92 2.03
C ALA A 22 -6.48 -11.68 1.09
N ASP A 23 -6.68 -12.98 0.92
CA ASP A 23 -5.91 -13.78 -0.04
C ASP A 23 -6.18 -13.36 -1.48
N ALA A 24 -7.46 -13.24 -1.84
CA ALA A 24 -7.90 -12.80 -3.16
C ALA A 24 -7.35 -11.41 -3.50
N LEU A 25 -7.36 -10.48 -2.53
CA LEU A 25 -6.83 -9.14 -2.73
C LEU A 25 -5.32 -9.14 -2.95
N VAL A 26 -4.57 -10.00 -2.25
CA VAL A 26 -3.13 -10.15 -2.46
C VAL A 26 -2.80 -10.72 -3.84
N GLN A 27 -3.62 -11.63 -4.33
CA GLN A 27 -3.50 -12.19 -5.68
C GLN A 27 -3.85 -11.16 -6.77
N GLU A 28 -4.83 -10.28 -6.53
CA GLU A 28 -5.30 -9.27 -7.49
C GLU A 28 -4.37 -8.05 -7.56
N PHE A 29 -3.69 -7.70 -6.45
CA PHE A 29 -2.74 -6.59 -6.39
C PHE A 29 -1.28 -7.07 -6.35
N HIS A 30 -0.57 -6.95 -7.47
CA HIS A 30 0.86 -7.32 -7.56
C HIS A 30 1.79 -6.58 -6.58
N GLN A 31 1.39 -5.39 -6.10
CA GLN A 31 2.17 -4.61 -5.13
C GLN A 31 1.50 -4.61 -3.75
N SER A 32 0.97 -5.75 -3.34
CA SER A 32 0.38 -5.91 -2.02
C SER A 32 1.08 -7.00 -1.22
N VAL A 33 1.13 -6.80 0.10
CA VAL A 33 1.76 -7.69 1.06
C VAL A 33 0.75 -7.99 2.15
N ARG A 34 0.62 -9.28 2.47
CA ARG A 34 -0.20 -9.72 3.59
C ARG A 34 0.51 -9.40 4.91
N ILE A 35 -0.11 -8.59 5.77
CA ILE A 35 0.42 -8.26 7.10
C ILE A 35 -0.21 -9.16 8.17
N ASP A 36 -1.51 -9.44 8.05
CA ASP A 36 -2.29 -10.25 8.99
C ASP A 36 -3.22 -11.19 8.21
N PRO A 37 -3.84 -12.20 8.86
CA PRO A 37 -4.84 -13.04 8.21
C PRO A 37 -5.97 -12.25 7.57
N VAL A 38 -6.32 -11.07 8.09
CA VAL A 38 -7.40 -10.21 7.56
C VAL A 38 -6.92 -8.81 7.14
N ARG A 39 -5.61 -8.53 7.21
CA ARG A 39 -5.08 -7.22 6.79
C ARG A 39 -4.06 -7.36 5.69
N VAL A 40 -4.18 -6.47 4.72
CA VAL A 40 -3.31 -6.40 3.55
C VAL A 40 -2.78 -4.98 3.43
N SER A 41 -1.48 -4.86 3.22
CA SER A 41 -0.85 -3.61 2.81
C SER A 41 -0.79 -3.56 1.30
N VAL A 42 -1.27 -2.49 0.70
CA VAL A 42 -1.22 -2.24 -0.74
C VAL A 42 -0.40 -1.00 -0.98
N SER A 43 0.70 -1.14 -1.72
CA SER A 43 1.47 -0.01 -2.20
C SER A 43 0.91 0.40 -3.55
N LEU A 44 0.40 1.63 -3.64
CA LEU A 44 -0.10 2.17 -4.88
C LEU A 44 0.86 3.21 -5.45
N GLN A 45 1.17 3.04 -6.73
CA GLN A 45 1.88 4.01 -7.54
C GLN A 45 1.01 4.41 -8.73
N GLY A 46 0.37 5.58 -8.66
CA GLY A 46 -0.49 6.09 -9.74
C GLY A 46 -1.92 6.41 -9.27
N ASP A 47 -2.92 6.07 -10.09
CA ASP A 47 -4.32 6.49 -9.90
C ASP A 47 -5.04 5.71 -8.79
N PRO A 48 -5.50 6.38 -7.72
CA PRO A 48 -6.21 5.73 -6.62
C PRO A 48 -7.63 5.29 -6.97
N ASN A 49 -8.25 5.82 -8.03
CA ASN A 49 -9.61 5.43 -8.40
C ASN A 49 -9.69 3.98 -8.85
N SER A 50 -8.69 3.50 -9.58
CA SER A 50 -8.60 2.09 -9.98
C SER A 50 -8.58 1.17 -8.76
N MET A 51 -7.79 1.52 -7.73
CA MET A 51 -7.73 0.78 -6.49
C MET A 51 -9.09 0.76 -5.77
N VAL A 52 -9.73 1.93 -5.62
CA VAL A 52 -11.04 2.05 -4.95
C VAL A 52 -12.11 1.20 -5.65
N ARG A 53 -12.10 1.13 -6.99
CA ARG A 53 -13.04 0.28 -7.73
C ARG A 53 -12.83 -1.20 -7.48
N THR A 54 -11.58 -1.64 -7.39
CA THR A 54 -11.25 -3.03 -7.05
C THR A 54 -11.65 -3.33 -5.61
N LEU A 55 -11.36 -2.41 -4.70
CA LEU A 55 -11.72 -2.48 -3.29
C LEU A 55 -13.23 -2.55 -3.05
N ALA A 56 -14.03 -1.90 -3.89
CA ALA A 56 -15.50 -1.94 -3.81
C ALA A 56 -16.09 -3.35 -4.00
N LYS A 57 -15.32 -4.31 -4.54
CA LYS A 57 -15.75 -5.73 -4.64
C LYS A 57 -15.66 -6.48 -3.30
N TYR A 58 -14.93 -5.95 -2.33
CA TYR A 58 -14.63 -6.62 -1.07
C TYR A 58 -15.32 -5.93 0.11
N ASP A 59 -15.64 -6.70 1.14
CA ASP A 59 -16.13 -6.15 2.41
C ASP A 59 -14.96 -5.64 3.25
N ILE A 60 -14.70 -4.33 3.14
CA ILE A 60 -13.61 -3.64 3.84
C ILE A 60 -14.13 -3.13 5.19
N LYS A 61 -13.48 -3.57 6.27
CA LYS A 61 -13.77 -3.14 7.64
C LYS A 61 -12.92 -1.96 8.10
N GLY A 62 -11.79 -1.73 7.45
CA GLY A 62 -10.89 -0.62 7.79
C GLY A 62 -9.98 -0.27 6.63
N PHE A 63 -9.72 1.02 6.48
CA PHE A 63 -8.85 1.56 5.45
C PHE A 63 -8.05 2.71 6.03
N THR A 64 -6.73 2.55 6.09
CA THR A 64 -5.81 3.54 6.63
C THR A 64 -4.73 3.81 5.60
N MET A 65 -4.49 5.07 5.27
CA MET A 65 -3.32 5.46 4.49
C MET A 65 -2.15 5.63 5.46
N GLU A 66 -1.04 4.95 5.21
CA GLU A 66 0.21 5.24 5.90
C GLU A 66 0.82 6.49 5.26
N GLU A 67 0.88 7.57 6.02
CA GLU A 67 1.62 8.76 5.61
C GLU A 67 3.12 8.45 5.76
N GLU A 68 3.84 8.40 4.64
CA GLU A 68 5.30 8.34 4.68
C GLU A 68 5.84 9.65 5.28
N SER A 69 6.25 9.58 6.55
CA SER A 69 6.98 10.67 7.20
C SER A 69 8.30 10.92 6.49
N LEU A 70 8.69 12.20 6.38
CA LEU A 70 9.98 12.60 5.81
C LEU A 70 11.14 11.81 6.42
N GLU A 71 11.13 11.56 7.73
CA GLU A 71 12.14 10.77 8.44
C GLU A 71 12.34 9.37 7.84
N LYS A 72 11.25 8.70 7.44
CA LYS A 72 11.28 7.36 6.84
C LYS A 72 11.87 7.40 5.42
N ILE A 73 11.57 8.46 4.67
CA ILE A 73 12.14 8.72 3.35
C ILE A 73 13.66 8.99 3.48
N PHE A 74 14.06 9.82 4.43
CA PHE A 74 15.47 10.11 4.72
C PHE A 74 16.23 8.85 5.14
N MET A 75 15.68 8.04 6.05
CA MET A 75 16.30 6.77 6.46
C MET A 75 16.46 5.79 5.30
N ASN A 76 15.46 5.65 4.41
CA ASN A 76 15.55 4.73 3.28
C ASN A 76 16.56 5.20 2.21
N HIS A 77 16.73 6.52 2.04
CA HIS A 77 17.65 7.08 1.05
C HIS A 77 19.11 7.01 1.53
N TYR A 78 19.37 7.47 2.76
CA TYR A 78 20.73 7.54 3.32
C TYR A 78 21.17 6.28 4.09
N GLY A 79 20.22 5.46 4.56
CA GLY A 79 20.52 4.21 5.27
C GLY A 79 21.07 3.10 4.37
N LYS A 80 20.94 3.24 3.04
CA LYS A 80 21.55 2.33 2.05
C LYS A 80 23.00 2.67 1.70
N GLU A 81 23.48 3.86 2.06
CA GLU A 81 24.85 4.31 1.78
C GLU A 81 25.84 3.96 2.91
N ALA A 82 25.36 3.33 3.99
CA ALA A 82 26.15 3.00 5.19
C ALA A 82 26.46 1.49 5.34
N MET A 83 26.39 0.70 4.26
CA MET A 83 26.90 -0.68 4.22
C MET A 83 28.09 -0.81 3.28
#